data_AF-A0A9X1FRN4-F1
#
_entry.id   AF-A0A9X1FRN4-F1
#
_cell.length_a   1.000
_cell.length_b   1.000
_cell.length_c   1.000
_cell.angle_alpha   90.00
_cell.angle_beta   90.00
_cell.angle_gamma   90.00
#
_symmetry.space_group_name_H-M   'P 1'
#
loop_
_entity.id
_entity.type
_entity.pdbx_description
1 polymer ?
#
loop_
_entity_poly.entity_id
_entity_poly.type
_entity_poly.pdbx_seq_one_letter_code
_entity_poly.pdbx_strand_id
1 'polypeptide(L)' 'MLFPKKKIELEDGDYYLTPEGYKCFTEQYHLKRGYCCESNCRHCPYGFNKKLKNDI' A
#
# COMPACT_ATOMS: atom_id res chain seq x y z
N MET A 1 2.16 -21.38 21.56
CA MET A 1 2.97 -20.68 20.55
C MET A 1 2.14 -19.52 20.00
N LEU A 2 2.21 -18.34 20.62
CA LEU A 2 1.50 -17.16 20.14
C LEU A 2 2.47 -16.36 19.28
N PHE A 3 2.49 -16.62 17.97
CA PHE A 3 3.26 -15.81 17.03
C PHE A 3 2.69 -14.38 17.08
N PRO A 4 3.48 -13.35 17.45
CA PRO A 4 2.97 -11.99 17.50
C PRO A 4 2.63 -11.56 16.08
N LYS A 5 1.33 -11.49 15.78
CA LYS A 5 0.85 -10.83 14.57
C LYS A 5 1.22 -9.36 14.73
N LYS A 6 2.27 -8.95 13.99
CA LYS A 6 2.77 -7.57 13.97
C LYS A 6 1.61 -6.65 13.56
N LYS A 7 1.00 -5.97 14.53
CA LYS A 7 0.00 -4.93 14.26
C LYS A 7 0.77 -3.76 13.66
N ILE A 8 0.47 -3.43 12.41
CA ILE A 8 0.97 -2.23 11.77
C ILE A 8 0.01 -1.13 12.20
N GLU A 9 0.46 -0.25 13.09
CA GLU A 9 -0.29 0.94 13.48
C GLU A 9 -0.26 1.92 12.31
N LEU A 10 -1.44 2.45 11.96
CA LEU A 10 -1.60 3.45 10.92
C LEU A 10 -1.42 4.82 11.56
N GLU A 11 -0.47 5.61 11.09
CA GLU A 11 -0.21 6.96 11.58
C GLU A 11 -0.71 8.01 10.58
N ASP A 12 -0.78 9.27 11.03
CA ASP A 12 -1.09 10.40 10.17
C ASP A 12 -0.03 10.53 9.06
N GLY A 13 -0.44 10.30 7.81
CA GLY A 13 0.44 10.27 6.64
C GLY A 13 0.57 8.89 5.96
N ASP A 14 0.21 7.79 6.64
CA ASP A 14 0.13 6.45 6.03
C ASP A 14 -1.06 6.30 5.07
N TYR A 15 -2.08 7.11 5.28
CA TYR A 15 -3.23 7.22 4.39
C TYR A 15 -3.78 8.64 4.41
N TYR A 16 -4.52 9.00 3.37
CA TYR A 16 -5.31 10.21 3.32
C TYR A 16 -6.76 9.87 2.98
N LEU A 17 -7.67 10.74 3.42
CA LEU A 17 -9.08 10.65 3.06
C LEU A 17 -9.31 11.51 1.82
N THR A 18 -9.88 10.91 0.78
CA THR A 18 -10.34 11.66 -0.39
C THR A 18 -11.61 12.43 -0.03
N PRO A 19 -11.96 13.52 -0.75
CA PRO A 19 -13.21 14.25 -0.53
C PRO A 19 -14.46 13.37 -0.70
N GLU A 20 -14.33 12.24 -1.40
CA GLU A 20 -15.39 11.24 -1.58
C GLU A 20 -15.52 10.27 -0.40
N GLY A 21 -14.64 10.35 0.60
CA GLY A 21 -14.66 9.50 1.80
C GLY A 21 -13.86 8.19 1.68
N TYR A 22 -13.05 8.03 0.64
CA TYR A 22 -12.19 6.85 0.47
C TYR A 22 -10.87 7.02 1.21
N LYS A 23 -10.42 5.95 1.89
CA LYS A 23 -9.07 5.88 2.47
C LYS A 23 -8.08 5.44 1.39
N CYS A 24 -7.22 6.36 0.99
CA CYS A 24 -6.16 6.09 0.02
C CYS A 24 -4.84 5.93 0.78
N PHE A 25 -4.25 4.74 0.71
CA PHE A 25 -2.96 4.46 1.35
C PHE A 25 -1.80 5.09 0.56
N THR A 26 -0.82 5.61 1.30
CA THR A 26 0.38 6.22 0.73
C THR A 26 1.51 5.19 0.64
N GLU A 27 2.61 5.56 -0.01
CA GLU A 27 3.80 4.70 -0.10
C GLU A 27 4.36 4.34 1.29
N GLN A 28 4.24 5.25 2.27
CA GLN A 28 4.75 5.06 3.63
C GLN A 28 4.12 3.84 4.30
N TYR A 29 2.80 3.70 4.15
CA TYR A 29 2.09 2.53 4.67
C TYR A 29 2.57 1.24 4.02
N HIS A 30 2.80 1.26 2.71
CA HIS A 30 3.31 0.09 1.99
C HIS A 30 4.73 -0.28 2.45
N LEU A 31 5.59 0.69 2.72
CA LEU A 31 6.93 0.48 3.27
C LEU A 31 6.90 -0.07 4.71
N LYS A 32 6.07 0.50 5.59
CA LYS A 32 5.89 0.01 6.99
C LYS A 32 5.34 -1.41 7.04
N ARG A 33 4.37 -1.71 6.18
CA ARG A 33 3.79 -3.04 6.03
C ARG A 33 4.82 -4.06 5.55
N GLY A 34 5.82 -3.61 4.77
CA GLY A 34 6.95 -4.43 4.34
C GLY A 34 6.61 -5.44 3.24
N TYR A 35 5.42 -5.33 2.63
CA TYR A 35 5.05 -6.16 1.48
C TYR A 35 4.11 -5.44 0.51
N CYS A 36 4.27 -5.75 -0.78
CA CYS A 36 3.38 -5.28 -1.82
C CYS A 36 2.04 -6.02 -1.73
N CYS A 37 0.93 -5.29 -1.77
CA CYS A 37 -0.42 -5.88 -1.80
C CYS A 37 -0.87 -6.29 -3.20
N GLU A 38 -0.04 -6.08 -4.23
CA GLU A 38 -0.32 -6.40 -5.64
C GLU A 38 -1.64 -5.80 -6.16
N SER A 39 -2.16 -4.79 -5.47
CA SER A 39 -3.46 -4.17 -5.75
C SER A 39 -3.37 -3.06 -6.80
N ASN A 40 -2.23 -2.96 -7.51
CA ASN A 40 -2.00 -1.97 -8.56
C ASN A 40 -2.20 -0.52 -8.07
N CYS A 41 -1.65 -0.22 -6.89
CA CYS A 41 -1.72 1.10 -6.29
C CYS A 41 -0.86 2.10 -7.09
N ARG A 42 -1.39 3.30 -7.33
CA ARG A 42 -0.72 4.34 -8.13
C ARG A 42 0.60 4.81 -7.53
N HIS A 43 0.73 4.76 -6.21
CA HIS A 43 1.93 5.13 -5.45
C HIS A 43 2.63 3.90 -4.85
N CYS A 44 2.66 2.78 -5.59
CA CYS A 44 3.34 1.60 -5.11
C CYS A 44 4.87 1.83 -5.07
N PRO A 45 5.52 1.81 -3.88
CA PRO A 45 6.98 1.95 -3.80
C PRO A 45 7.72 0.74 -4.39
N TYR A 46 7.05 -0.40 -4.51
CA TYR A 46 7.61 -1.64 -5.06
C TYR A 46 7.58 -1.69 -6.60
N GLY A 47 7.15 -0.62 -7.28
CA GLY A 47 7.12 -0.60 -8.75
C GLY A 47 6.13 -1.58 -9.37
N PHE A 48 5.09 -2.01 -8.63
CA PHE A 48 4.03 -2.89 -9.13
C PHE A 48 3.10 -2.12 -10.08
N ASN A 49 3.61 -1.83 -11.28
CA ASN A 49 2.85 -1.27 -12.38
C ASN A 49 2.51 -2.40 -13.36
N LYS A 50 1.22 -2.77 -13.43
CA LYS A 50 0.72 -3.78 -14.38
C LYS A 50 0.88 -3.37 -15.85
N LYS A 51 1.34 -2.14 -16.13
CA LYS A 51 1.54 -1.59 -17.48
C LYS A 51 2.66 -2.25 -18.30
N LEU A 52 3.48 -3.15 -17.76
CA LEU A 52 4.56 -3.80 -18.51
C LEU A 52 4.19 -5.17 -19.12
N LYS A 53 2.92 -5.45 -19.39
CA LYS A 53 2.51 -6.69 -20.09
C LYS A 53 1.38 -6.41 -21.10
N ASN A 54 1.65 -5.66 -22.16
CA ASN A 54 0.86 -5.76 -23.40
C ASN A 54 1.49 -5.05 -24.61
N ASP A 55 2.76 -5.35 -24.88
CA ASP A 55 3.37 -5.02 -26.18
C ASP A 55 4.12 -6.27 -26.67
N ILE A 56 3.36 -7.20 -27.27
CA ILE A 56 3.83 -8.14 -28.29
C ILE A 56 2.70 -8.41 -29.27
#